data_AF-A0A1V2P8A6-F1
#
_entry.id   AF-A0A1V2P8A6-F1
#
_cell.length_a   1.000
_cell.length_b   1.000
_cell.length_c   1.000
_cell.angle_alpha   90.00
_cell.angle_beta   90.00
_cell.angle_gamma   90.00
#
_symmetry.space_group_name_H-M   'P 1'
#
loop_
_entity.id
_entity.type
_entity.pdbx_description
1 polymer ?
#
loop_
_entity_poly.entity_id
_entity_poly.type
_entity_poly.pdbx_seq_one_letter_code
_entity_poly.pdbx_strand_id
1 'polypeptide(L)'
;MRIDVWSDVVCPWCYIGKRRLEGALAATGERAEVVYHSFQLDPSATNDDDRDLATRLGEKFGRDRAFGLQANEHVTGIAAEEGLEFNFDVAKSANTVDAHRLLHLARDLGEQREVPADTQERLKERLLKAYFTDGLPVGDHATLTELAIEVGLPAEQVQAVLAGTAYAEEVAADQAQALAYGANGVPFFVIDNKYGVSGAQPAEVFQEAIRRAAADRAPVTLIGSADGTDAAACGPDGCPI
;
A
#
# COMPACT_ATOMS: atom_id res chain seq x y z
N MET A 1 10.12 -8.61 9.34
CA MET A 1 10.77 -7.53 8.57
C MET A 1 9.81 -6.43 8.27
N ARG A 2 10.29 -5.22 7.96
CA ARG A 2 9.42 -4.15 7.47
C ARG A 2 9.48 -4.14 5.95
N ILE A 3 8.32 -4.00 5.31
CA ILE A 3 8.19 -3.84 3.86
C ILE A 3 7.34 -2.61 3.61
N ASP A 4 7.97 -1.55 3.11
CA ASP A 4 7.31 -0.31 2.72
C ASP A 4 6.82 -0.43 1.27
N VAL A 5 5.55 -0.12 1.01
CA VAL A 5 4.90 -0.31 -0.29
C VAL A 5 4.24 0.97 -0.77
N TRP A 6 4.83 1.64 -1.75
CA TRP A 6 4.20 2.76 -2.46
C TRP A 6 3.21 2.22 -3.48
N SER A 7 1.96 2.66 -3.36
CA SER A 7 0.86 2.01 -4.06
C SER A 7 -0.35 2.91 -4.19
N ASP A 8 -0.88 3.09 -5.41
CA ASP A 8 -2.15 3.79 -5.63
C ASP A 8 -3.35 2.84 -5.51
N VAL A 9 -4.53 3.34 -5.15
CA VAL A 9 -5.76 2.51 -5.03
C VAL A 9 -6.46 2.26 -6.37
N VAL A 10 -6.06 3.00 -7.41
CA VAL A 10 -6.54 2.83 -8.80
C VAL A 10 -5.49 2.23 -9.74
N CYS A 11 -4.38 1.73 -9.19
CA CYS A 11 -3.34 1.05 -9.97
C CYS A 11 -3.57 -0.48 -10.01
N PRO A 12 -3.87 -1.09 -11.17
CA PRO A 12 -4.13 -2.53 -11.24
C PRO A 12 -2.90 -3.37 -10.88
N TRP A 13 -1.72 -2.91 -11.27
CA TRP A 13 -0.45 -3.54 -10.92
C TRP A 13 -0.17 -3.50 -9.42
N CYS A 14 -0.69 -2.51 -8.69
CA CYS A 14 -0.56 -2.47 -7.24
C CYS A 14 -1.32 -3.61 -6.57
N TYR A 15 -2.50 -3.97 -7.08
CA TYR A 15 -3.27 -5.07 -6.52
C TYR A 15 -2.64 -6.43 -6.85
N ILE A 16 -2.18 -6.61 -8.09
CA ILE A 16 -1.40 -7.79 -8.52
C ILE A 16 -0.12 -7.91 -7.67
N GLY A 17 0.62 -6.82 -7.50
CA GLY A 17 1.83 -6.78 -6.69
C GLY A 17 1.59 -7.14 -5.23
N LYS A 18 0.45 -6.73 -4.66
CA LYS A 18 0.02 -7.12 -3.30
C LYS A 18 -0.14 -8.65 -3.19
N ARG A 19 -0.88 -9.28 -4.11
CA ARG A 19 -1.04 -10.76 -4.15
C ARG A 19 0.29 -11.47 -4.27
N ARG A 20 1.18 -11.00 -5.15
CA ARG A 20 2.52 -11.58 -5.36
C ARG A 20 3.40 -11.47 -4.13
N LEU A 21 3.38 -10.33 -3.43
CA LEU A 21 4.10 -10.14 -2.18
C LEU A 21 3.58 -11.09 -1.09
N GLU A 22 2.26 -11.17 -0.92
CA GLU A 22 1.61 -12.08 0.04
C GLU A 22 1.98 -13.54 -0.24
N GLY A 23 1.91 -13.96 -1.51
CA GLY A 23 2.32 -15.30 -1.93
C GLY A 23 3.79 -15.58 -1.64
N ALA A 24 4.67 -14.60 -1.85
CA ALA A 24 6.10 -14.73 -1.55
C ALA A 24 6.39 -14.83 -0.05
N LEU A 25 5.71 -14.04 0.79
CA LEU A 25 5.79 -14.15 2.25
C LEU A 25 5.31 -15.53 2.73
N ALA A 26 4.18 -16.00 2.20
CA ALA A 26 3.66 -17.33 2.53
C ALA A 26 4.62 -18.46 2.11
N ALA A 27 5.21 -18.37 0.91
CA ALA A 27 6.14 -19.37 0.40
C ALA A 27 7.46 -19.43 1.17
N THR A 28 7.94 -18.28 1.66
CA THR A 28 9.18 -18.20 2.46
C THR A 28 8.96 -18.51 3.94
N GLY A 29 7.72 -18.40 4.44
CA GLY A 29 7.40 -18.52 5.86
C GLY A 29 7.85 -17.30 6.70
N GLU A 30 8.35 -16.25 6.05
CA GLU A 30 8.79 -15.03 6.70
C GLU A 30 7.59 -14.18 7.13
N ARG A 31 7.75 -13.48 8.25
CA ARG A 31 6.75 -12.50 8.72
C ARG A 31 7.21 -11.10 8.41
N ALA A 32 6.31 -10.31 7.84
CA ALA A 32 6.54 -8.90 7.57
C ALA A 32 5.45 -8.02 8.17
N GLU A 33 5.87 -6.87 8.68
CA GLU A 33 5.03 -5.69 8.84
C GLU A 33 5.02 -4.98 7.48
N VAL A 34 3.87 -4.97 6.82
CA VAL A 34 3.70 -4.30 5.53
C VAL A 34 3.09 -2.93 5.81
N VAL A 35 3.76 -1.87 5.35
CA VAL A 35 3.29 -0.50 5.52
C VAL A 35 3.05 0.12 4.15
N TYR A 36 1.83 0.59 3.94
CA TYR A 36 1.46 1.22 2.68
C TYR A 36 1.76 2.72 2.73
N HIS A 37 2.38 3.19 1.66
CA HIS A 37 2.71 4.58 1.41
C HIS A 37 1.95 5.11 0.20
N SER A 38 1.60 6.38 0.27
CA SER A 38 0.79 7.05 -0.73
C SER A 38 1.57 7.29 -2.02
N PHE A 39 0.93 7.02 -3.15
CA PHE A 39 1.39 7.43 -4.47
C PHE A 39 0.19 7.63 -5.38
N GLN A 40 0.10 8.79 -6.02
CA GLN A 40 -0.98 9.09 -6.96
C GLN A 40 -0.45 8.94 -8.40
N LEU A 41 -1.06 8.06 -9.18
CA LEU A 41 -0.76 7.90 -10.61
C LEU A 41 -1.18 9.12 -11.43
N ASP A 42 -2.15 9.87 -10.93
CA ASP A 42 -2.64 11.13 -11.51
C ASP A 42 -3.23 12.02 -10.41
N PRO A 43 -2.43 12.93 -9.82
CA PRO A 43 -2.93 13.90 -8.84
C PRO A 43 -3.96 14.87 -9.41
N SER A 44 -4.05 15.01 -10.74
CA SER A 44 -4.97 15.93 -11.43
C SER A 44 -6.32 15.32 -11.79
N ALA A 45 -6.49 14.00 -11.57
CA ALA A 45 -7.75 13.31 -11.84
C ALA A 45 -8.91 13.94 -11.06
N THR A 46 -10.11 13.90 -11.65
CA THR A 46 -11.35 14.37 -11.02
C THR A 46 -12.33 13.22 -10.81
N ASN A 47 -13.28 13.41 -9.91
CA ASN A 47 -14.29 12.40 -9.57
C ASN A 47 -15.52 12.41 -10.50
N ASP A 48 -15.63 13.44 -11.35
CA ASP A 48 -16.79 13.73 -12.21
C ASP A 48 -16.55 13.46 -13.70
N ASP A 49 -15.38 12.93 -14.07
CA ASP A 49 -15.10 12.51 -15.44
C ASP A 49 -15.98 11.29 -15.82
N ASP A 50 -16.89 11.51 -16.77
CA ASP A 50 -17.90 10.56 -17.22
C ASP A 50 -17.37 9.55 -18.26
N ARG A 51 -16.13 9.74 -18.73
CA ARG A 51 -15.51 8.86 -19.72
C ARG A 51 -15.14 7.53 -19.10
N ASP A 52 -15.37 6.45 -19.88
CA ASP A 52 -14.97 5.11 -19.45
C ASP A 52 -13.45 4.98 -19.27
N LEU A 53 -13.03 4.01 -18.46
CA LEU A 53 -11.61 3.80 -18.13
C LEU A 53 -10.76 3.55 -19.38
N ALA A 54 -11.27 2.81 -20.37
CA ALA A 54 -10.53 2.53 -21.61
C ALA A 54 -10.23 3.80 -22.40
N THR A 55 -11.16 4.75 -22.44
CA THR A 55 -11.00 6.05 -23.10
C THR A 55 -9.96 6.88 -22.38
N ARG A 56 -10.10 7.04 -21.05
CA ARG A 56 -9.14 7.77 -20.22
C ARG A 56 -7.73 7.18 -20.30
N LEU A 57 -7.63 5.85 -20.32
CA LEU A 57 -6.35 5.13 -20.46
C LEU A 57 -5.72 5.36 -21.84
N GLY A 58 -6.51 5.27 -22.91
CA GLY A 58 -6.06 5.57 -24.27
C GLY A 58 -5.45 6.97 -24.34
N GLU A 59 -6.19 7.98 -23.91
CA GLU A 59 -5.74 9.38 -23.92
C GLU A 59 -4.49 9.60 -23.06
N LYS A 60 -4.43 9.02 -21.86
CA LYS A 60 -3.26 9.09 -20.96
C LYS A 60 -1.97 8.64 -21.65
N PHE A 61 -2.05 7.66 -22.56
CA PHE A 61 -0.91 7.16 -23.32
C PHE A 61 -0.79 7.75 -24.73
N GLY A 62 -1.60 8.75 -25.09
CA GLY A 62 -1.62 9.33 -26.44
C GLY A 62 -2.12 8.36 -27.51
N ARG A 63 -3.02 7.45 -27.13
CA ARG A 63 -3.60 6.38 -27.95
C ARG A 63 -5.12 6.48 -27.95
N ASP A 64 -5.78 5.55 -28.64
CA ASP A 64 -7.24 5.50 -28.74
C ASP A 64 -7.86 4.61 -27.66
N ARG A 65 -9.20 4.62 -27.59
CA ARG A 65 -9.97 3.74 -26.70
C ARG A 65 -9.71 2.25 -26.95
N ALA A 66 -9.39 1.86 -28.19
CA ALA A 66 -9.10 0.47 -28.53
C ALA A 66 -7.82 -0.03 -27.84
N PHE A 67 -6.77 0.80 -27.79
CA PHE A 67 -5.60 0.53 -26.97
C PHE A 67 -5.96 0.35 -25.49
N GLY A 68 -6.80 1.24 -24.95
CA GLY A 68 -7.23 1.14 -23.55
C GLY A 68 -7.98 -0.16 -23.25
N LEU A 69 -8.86 -0.62 -24.15
CA LEU A 69 -9.53 -1.91 -24.03
C LEU A 69 -8.53 -3.07 -24.01
N GLN A 70 -7.58 -3.09 -24.95
CA GLN A 70 -6.56 -4.13 -25.02
C GLN A 70 -5.67 -4.17 -23.77
N ALA A 71 -5.27 -3.00 -23.26
CA ALA A 71 -4.47 -2.89 -22.04
C ALA A 71 -5.24 -3.39 -20.81
N ASN A 72 -6.53 -3.03 -20.70
CA ASN A 72 -7.41 -3.51 -19.63
C ASN A 72 -7.60 -5.03 -19.71
N GLU A 73 -7.90 -5.59 -20.89
CA GLU A 73 -8.05 -7.04 -21.08
C GLU A 73 -6.78 -7.79 -20.70
N HIS A 74 -5.62 -7.29 -21.13
CA HIS A 74 -4.33 -7.89 -20.80
C HIS A 74 -4.08 -7.93 -19.29
N VAL A 75 -4.28 -6.82 -18.57
CA VAL A 75 -4.05 -6.78 -17.13
C VAL A 75 -5.11 -7.56 -16.34
N THR A 76 -6.35 -7.63 -16.82
CA THR A 76 -7.39 -8.52 -16.25
C THR A 76 -6.98 -9.99 -16.35
N GLY A 77 -6.42 -10.42 -17.48
CA GLY A 77 -5.92 -11.78 -17.66
C GLY A 77 -4.84 -12.15 -16.63
N ILE A 78 -3.89 -11.24 -16.40
CA ILE A 78 -2.83 -11.43 -15.39
C ILE A 78 -3.40 -11.41 -13.96
N ALA A 79 -4.34 -10.51 -13.68
CA ALA A 79 -4.98 -10.44 -12.37
C ALA A 79 -5.69 -11.75 -12.01
N ALA A 80 -6.33 -12.40 -12.98
CA ALA A 80 -7.00 -13.68 -12.79
C ALA A 80 -6.04 -14.81 -12.40
N GLU A 81 -4.79 -14.80 -12.90
CA GLU A 81 -3.74 -15.75 -12.48
C GLU A 81 -3.39 -15.61 -10.99
N GLU A 82 -3.56 -14.41 -10.43
CA GLU A 82 -3.38 -14.12 -9.00
C GLU A 82 -4.68 -14.24 -8.18
N GLY A 83 -5.75 -14.78 -8.78
CA GLY A 83 -7.05 -14.96 -8.13
C GLY A 83 -7.86 -13.66 -7.95
N LEU A 84 -7.56 -12.62 -8.72
CA LEU A 84 -8.28 -11.34 -8.69
C LEU A 84 -9.29 -11.24 -9.84
N GLU A 85 -10.46 -10.70 -9.55
CA GLU A 85 -11.49 -10.39 -10.53
C GLU A 85 -11.53 -8.88 -10.80
N PHE A 86 -11.20 -8.47 -12.04
CA PHE A 86 -11.22 -7.07 -12.48
C PHE A 86 -12.36 -6.79 -13.47
N ASN A 87 -13.23 -5.88 -13.08
CA ASN A 87 -14.41 -5.39 -13.80
C ASN A 87 -14.19 -3.92 -14.22
N PHE A 88 -13.34 -3.71 -15.22
CA PHE A 88 -12.94 -2.36 -15.66
C PHE A 88 -14.04 -1.56 -16.38
N ASP A 89 -15.08 -2.24 -16.85
CA ASP A 89 -16.25 -1.64 -17.48
C ASP A 89 -17.09 -0.80 -16.50
N VAL A 90 -17.01 -1.10 -15.20
CA VAL A 90 -17.70 -0.35 -14.15
C VAL A 90 -16.80 0.63 -13.39
N ALA A 91 -15.49 0.64 -13.67
CA ALA A 91 -14.51 1.46 -12.97
C ALA A 91 -14.78 2.97 -13.16
N LYS A 92 -14.86 3.69 -12.03
CA LYS A 92 -15.13 5.14 -12.01
C LYS A 92 -13.84 5.96 -12.13
N SER A 93 -13.96 7.21 -12.54
CA SER A 93 -12.86 8.16 -12.34
C SER A 93 -12.77 8.51 -10.85
N ALA A 94 -11.56 8.69 -10.34
CA ALA A 94 -11.34 9.03 -8.95
C ALA A 94 -10.02 9.78 -8.77
N ASN A 95 -10.06 10.91 -8.07
CA ASN A 95 -8.89 11.42 -7.37
C ASN A 95 -8.69 10.59 -6.11
N THR A 96 -7.49 10.05 -5.91
CA THR A 96 -7.22 9.12 -4.82
C THR A 96 -6.69 9.77 -3.54
N VAL A 97 -6.56 11.09 -3.50
CA VAL A 97 -5.95 11.78 -2.35
C VAL A 97 -6.67 11.48 -1.04
N ASP A 98 -8.00 11.48 -1.02
CA ASP A 98 -8.77 11.23 0.20
C ASP A 98 -8.75 9.76 0.61
N ALA A 99 -8.69 8.84 -0.36
CA ALA A 99 -8.44 7.42 -0.07
C ALA A 99 -7.08 7.21 0.61
N HIS A 100 -6.05 7.91 0.14
CA HIS A 100 -4.71 7.90 0.74
C HIS A 100 -4.70 8.52 2.14
N ARG A 101 -5.39 9.64 2.34
CA ARG A 101 -5.51 10.28 3.66
C ARG A 101 -6.17 9.34 4.69
N LEU A 102 -7.16 8.55 4.29
CA LEU A 102 -7.74 7.52 5.15
C LEU A 102 -6.79 6.34 5.43
N LEU A 103 -5.89 5.99 4.49
CA LEU A 103 -4.83 5.02 4.75
C LEU A 103 -3.82 5.53 5.78
N HIS A 104 -3.52 6.84 5.80
CA HIS A 104 -2.71 7.44 6.86
C HIS A 104 -3.44 7.44 8.21
N LEU A 105 -4.73 7.79 8.25
CA LEU A 105 -5.55 7.68 9.47
C LEU A 105 -5.52 6.25 10.03
N ALA A 106 -5.73 5.24 9.17
CA ALA A 106 -5.72 3.84 9.59
C ALA A 106 -4.38 3.40 10.19
N ARG A 107 -3.28 3.91 9.64
CA ARG A 107 -1.94 3.64 10.14
C ARG A 107 -1.70 4.31 11.50
N ASP A 108 -2.00 5.59 11.61
CA ASP A 108 -1.80 6.39 12.83
C ASP A 108 -2.57 5.77 14.01
N LEU A 109 -3.85 5.44 13.81
CA LEU A 109 -4.65 4.76 14.84
C LEU A 109 -4.14 3.36 15.17
N GLY A 110 -3.59 2.64 14.20
CA GLY A 110 -2.95 1.33 14.43
C GLY A 110 -1.69 1.45 15.29
N GLU A 111 -0.85 2.45 15.01
CA GLU A 111 0.36 2.76 15.79
C GLU A 111 0.01 3.19 17.22
N GLN A 112 -1.07 3.95 17.39
CA GLN A 112 -1.63 4.37 18.68
C GLN A 112 -2.40 3.25 19.41
N ARG A 113 -2.62 2.11 18.75
CA ARG A 113 -3.39 0.95 19.25
C ARG A 113 -4.86 1.24 19.53
N GLU A 114 -5.44 2.21 18.83
CA GLU A 114 -6.87 2.53 18.87
C GLU A 114 -7.69 1.59 17.96
N VAL A 115 -7.06 1.05 16.92
CA VAL A 115 -7.61 0.03 16.01
C VAL A 115 -6.60 -1.12 15.84
N PRO A 116 -7.01 -2.30 15.33
CA PRO A 116 -6.08 -3.38 15.01
C PRO A 116 -4.92 -2.93 14.10
N ALA A 117 -3.72 -3.45 14.33
CA ALA A 117 -2.51 -3.03 13.60
C ALA A 117 -2.58 -3.29 12.08
N ASP A 118 -3.41 -4.25 11.66
CA ASP A 118 -3.65 -4.61 10.25
C ASP A 118 -4.75 -3.77 9.59
N THR A 119 -5.33 -2.78 10.28
CA THR A 119 -6.43 -1.95 9.74
C THR A 119 -6.01 -1.21 8.46
N GLN A 120 -4.77 -0.71 8.37
CA GLN A 120 -4.28 -0.06 7.14
C GLN A 120 -4.27 -1.03 5.96
N GLU A 121 -3.78 -2.26 6.16
CA GLU A 121 -3.75 -3.28 5.13
C GLU A 121 -5.16 -3.70 4.70
N ARG A 122 -6.07 -3.89 5.65
CA ARG A 122 -7.48 -4.20 5.40
C ARG A 122 -8.17 -3.08 4.62
N LEU A 123 -7.92 -1.82 4.96
CA LEU A 123 -8.44 -0.67 4.21
C LEU A 123 -7.89 -0.65 2.79
N LYS A 124 -6.59 -0.89 2.62
CA LYS A 124 -5.96 -0.93 1.28
C LYS A 124 -6.58 -2.02 0.41
N GLU A 125 -6.75 -3.23 0.94
CA GLU A 125 -7.45 -4.33 0.27
C GLU A 125 -8.87 -3.91 -0.14
N ARG A 126 -9.61 -3.31 0.80
CA ARG A 126 -11.00 -2.93 0.59
C ARG A 126 -11.16 -1.88 -0.50
N LEU A 127 -10.29 -0.87 -0.52
CA LEU A 127 -10.27 0.20 -1.54
C LEU A 127 -9.90 -0.36 -2.93
N LEU A 128 -8.92 -1.26 -3.01
CA LEU A 128 -8.56 -1.92 -4.26
C LEU A 128 -9.75 -2.72 -4.80
N LYS A 129 -10.37 -3.58 -3.98
CA LYS A 129 -11.55 -4.35 -4.37
C LYS A 129 -12.73 -3.45 -4.77
N ALA A 130 -12.98 -2.37 -4.01
CA ALA A 130 -14.03 -1.40 -4.29
C ALA A 130 -13.90 -0.82 -5.70
N TYR A 131 -12.67 -0.50 -6.12
CA TYR A 131 -12.39 0.05 -7.43
C TYR A 131 -12.44 -0.99 -8.55
N PHE A 132 -11.68 -2.08 -8.38
CA PHE A 132 -11.42 -3.04 -9.47
C PHE A 132 -12.54 -4.05 -9.65
N THR A 133 -13.26 -4.43 -8.60
CA THR A 133 -14.25 -5.49 -8.65
C THR A 133 -15.67 -4.95 -8.49
N ASP A 134 -15.85 -4.04 -7.51
CA ASP A 134 -17.20 -3.59 -7.12
C ASP A 134 -17.70 -2.37 -7.93
N GLY A 135 -16.82 -1.67 -8.66
CA GLY A 135 -17.18 -0.50 -9.46
C GLY A 135 -17.61 0.72 -8.63
N LEU A 136 -17.17 0.80 -7.37
CA LEU A 136 -17.54 1.88 -6.45
C LEU A 136 -16.69 3.14 -6.70
N PRO A 137 -17.25 4.34 -6.52
CA PRO A 137 -16.53 5.61 -6.72
C PRO A 137 -15.61 5.90 -5.53
N VAL A 138 -14.37 5.38 -5.56
CA VAL A 138 -13.38 5.54 -4.48
C VAL A 138 -12.81 6.96 -4.30
N GLY A 139 -13.34 7.95 -5.02
CA GLY A 139 -13.09 9.38 -4.77
C GLY A 139 -14.26 10.09 -4.06
N ASP A 140 -15.40 9.42 -3.91
CA ASP A 140 -16.60 9.96 -3.25
C ASP A 140 -16.52 9.77 -1.72
N HIS A 141 -16.85 10.83 -0.97
CA HIS A 141 -16.71 10.84 0.50
C HIS A 141 -17.68 9.89 1.19
N ALA A 142 -18.91 9.74 0.68
CA ALA A 142 -19.88 8.83 1.28
C ALA A 142 -19.40 7.38 1.12
N THR A 143 -18.96 7.02 -0.09
CA THR A 143 -18.36 5.72 -0.39
C THR A 143 -17.13 5.48 0.49
N LEU A 144 -16.18 6.41 0.54
CA LEU A 144 -14.98 6.29 1.37
C LEU A 144 -15.30 6.11 2.86
N THR A 145 -16.34 6.79 3.36
CA THR A 145 -16.80 6.65 4.74
C THR A 145 -17.28 5.23 5.02
N GLU A 146 -18.12 4.67 4.15
CA GLU A 146 -18.62 3.30 4.29
C GLU A 146 -17.47 2.28 4.29
N LEU A 147 -16.56 2.38 3.31
CA LEU A 147 -15.41 1.48 3.18
C LEU A 147 -14.47 1.52 4.40
N ALA A 148 -14.25 2.71 4.97
CA ALA A 148 -13.42 2.91 6.15
C ALA A 148 -14.06 2.30 7.41
N ILE A 149 -15.36 2.47 7.59
CA ILE A 149 -16.10 1.92 8.73
C ILE A 149 -16.14 0.38 8.65
N GLU A 150 -16.33 -0.19 7.45
CA GLU A 150 -16.34 -1.65 7.23
C GLU A 150 -15.06 -2.34 7.75
N VAL A 151 -13.91 -1.66 7.68
CA VAL A 151 -12.62 -2.20 8.16
C VAL A 151 -12.34 -1.87 9.62
N GLY A 152 -13.21 -1.08 10.28
CA GLY A 152 -13.17 -0.80 11.70
C GLY A 152 -12.64 0.60 12.07
N LEU A 153 -12.56 1.54 11.13
CA LEU A 153 -12.21 2.92 11.47
C LEU A 153 -13.36 3.65 12.18
N PRO A 154 -13.08 4.51 13.18
CA PRO A 154 -14.10 5.29 13.85
C PRO A 154 -14.74 6.32 12.92
N ALA A 155 -16.07 6.29 12.78
CA ALA A 155 -16.81 7.14 11.85
C ALA A 155 -16.53 8.64 12.04
N GLU A 156 -16.45 9.12 13.29
CA GLU A 156 -16.19 10.52 13.60
C GLU A 156 -14.81 10.98 13.09
N GLN A 157 -13.79 10.13 13.23
CA GLN A 157 -12.44 10.45 12.77
C GLN A 157 -12.34 10.44 11.24
N VAL A 158 -13.01 9.49 10.59
CA VAL A 158 -13.11 9.43 9.12
C VAL A 158 -13.77 10.69 8.57
N GLN A 159 -14.90 11.11 9.15
CA GLN A 159 -15.59 12.33 8.76
C GLN A 159 -14.73 13.58 8.98
N ALA A 160 -13.99 13.65 10.10
CA ALA A 160 -13.09 14.76 10.38
C ALA A 160 -11.96 14.87 9.35
N VAL A 161 -11.38 13.74 8.93
CA VAL A 161 -10.38 13.72 7.85
C VAL A 161 -11.02 14.20 6.54
N LEU A 162 -12.12 13.60 6.10
CA LEU A 162 -12.76 13.92 4.81
C LEU A 162 -13.27 15.38 4.73
N ALA A 163 -13.71 15.96 5.85
CA ALA A 163 -14.15 17.36 5.90
C ALA A 163 -13.00 18.39 5.94
N GLY A 164 -11.76 17.95 6.17
CA GLY A 164 -10.60 18.83 6.35
C GLY A 164 -9.43 18.50 5.44
N THR A 165 -8.21 18.84 5.88
CA THR A 165 -6.95 18.61 5.15
C THR A 165 -5.95 17.74 5.92
N ALA A 166 -6.36 17.12 7.03
CA ALA A 166 -5.52 16.19 7.80
C ALA A 166 -4.93 15.09 6.91
N TYR A 167 -3.66 14.75 7.13
CA TYR A 167 -2.87 13.79 6.34
C TYR A 167 -2.48 14.22 4.91
N ALA A 168 -2.82 15.44 4.46
CA ALA A 168 -2.46 15.89 3.12
C ALA A 168 -0.94 16.09 2.93
N GLU A 169 -0.25 16.56 3.96
CA GLU A 169 1.21 16.75 3.93
C GLU A 169 1.94 15.40 3.91
N GLU A 170 1.41 14.42 4.63
CA GLU A 170 1.92 13.06 4.71
C GLU A 170 1.78 12.33 3.37
N VAL A 171 0.64 12.51 2.68
CA VAL A 171 0.45 12.00 1.30
C VAL A 171 1.47 12.60 0.33
N ALA A 172 1.78 13.89 0.47
CA ALA A 172 2.79 14.55 -0.36
C ALA A 172 4.22 14.08 0.00
N ALA A 173 4.49 13.87 1.29
CA ALA A 173 5.77 13.38 1.78
C ALA A 173 6.08 11.96 1.30
N ASP A 174 5.10 11.05 1.33
CA ASP A 174 5.25 9.69 0.80
C ASP A 174 5.60 9.70 -0.70
N GLN A 175 4.93 10.55 -1.49
CA GLN A 175 5.22 10.71 -2.92
C GLN A 175 6.63 11.26 -3.16
N ALA A 176 7.04 12.27 -2.39
CA ALA A 176 8.39 12.82 -2.48
C ALA A 176 9.46 11.78 -2.12
N GLN A 177 9.19 10.93 -1.12
CA GLN A 177 10.08 9.86 -0.73
C GLN A 177 10.24 8.79 -1.82
N ALA A 178 9.16 8.38 -2.48
CA ALA A 178 9.22 7.46 -3.62
C ALA A 178 10.15 7.98 -4.73
N LEU A 179 10.00 9.26 -5.09
CA LEU A 179 10.84 9.91 -6.09
C LEU A 179 12.31 9.98 -5.65
N ALA A 180 12.57 10.27 -4.37
CA ALA A 180 13.92 10.27 -3.80
C ALA A 180 14.58 8.89 -3.84
N TYR A 181 13.80 7.81 -3.73
CA TYR A 181 14.25 6.43 -3.96
C TYR A 181 14.37 6.05 -5.45
N GLY A 182 14.06 6.97 -6.36
CA GLY A 182 14.13 6.77 -7.81
C GLY A 182 12.93 6.05 -8.41
N ALA A 183 11.85 5.87 -7.65
CA ALA A 183 10.63 5.26 -8.15
C ALA A 183 9.83 6.26 -9.01
N ASN A 184 9.68 5.94 -10.29
CA ASN A 184 8.87 6.72 -11.24
C ASN A 184 7.50 6.07 -11.52
N GLY A 185 7.08 5.13 -10.68
CA GLY A 185 5.84 4.40 -10.84
C GLY A 185 5.62 3.39 -9.72
N VAL A 186 4.41 2.84 -9.67
CA VAL A 186 3.95 1.92 -8.62
C VAL A 186 3.39 0.63 -9.20
N PRO A 187 3.42 -0.50 -8.45
CA PRO A 187 3.88 -0.60 -7.07
C PRO A 187 5.41 -0.53 -6.94
N PHE A 188 5.88 0.06 -5.84
CA PHE A 188 7.29 0.09 -5.48
C PHE A 188 7.45 -0.39 -4.04
N PHE A 189 8.38 -1.32 -3.82
CA PHE A 189 8.57 -1.99 -2.55
C PHE A 189 9.98 -1.70 -2.04
N VAL A 190 10.10 -1.42 -0.76
CA VAL A 190 11.38 -1.31 -0.05
C VAL A 190 11.37 -2.29 1.12
N ILE A 191 12.29 -3.25 1.12
CA ILE A 191 12.39 -4.30 2.13
C ILE A 191 13.54 -3.96 3.08
N ASP A 192 13.24 -3.89 4.38
CA ASP A 192 14.15 -3.55 5.49
C ASP A 192 15.01 -2.29 5.17
N ASN A 193 14.42 -1.27 4.53
CA ASN A 193 15.09 -0.02 4.11
C ASN A 193 16.37 -0.21 3.26
N LYS A 194 16.50 -1.37 2.60
CA LYS A 194 17.75 -1.76 1.92
C LYS A 194 17.53 -2.22 0.48
N TYR A 195 16.48 -3.00 0.24
CA TYR A 195 16.23 -3.63 -1.06
C TYR A 195 15.01 -3.03 -1.74
N GLY A 196 15.21 -2.39 -2.89
CA GLY A 196 14.12 -1.86 -3.73
C GLY A 196 13.67 -2.87 -4.78
N VAL A 197 12.35 -3.05 -4.93
CA VAL A 197 11.71 -3.82 -6.01
C VAL A 197 10.71 -2.91 -6.71
N SER A 198 10.88 -2.70 -8.01
CA SER A 198 9.99 -1.83 -8.81
C SER A 198 9.06 -2.65 -9.69
N GLY A 199 7.77 -2.35 -9.60
CA GLY A 199 6.69 -3.02 -10.33
C GLY A 199 6.20 -4.30 -9.67
N ALA A 200 5.12 -4.85 -10.21
CA ALA A 200 4.57 -6.14 -9.81
C ALA A 200 5.44 -7.29 -10.35
N GLN A 201 6.67 -7.41 -9.86
CA GLN A 201 7.62 -8.43 -10.30
C GLN A 201 7.09 -9.86 -10.05
N PRO A 202 7.60 -10.88 -10.76
CA PRO A 202 7.26 -12.28 -10.48
C PRO A 202 7.53 -12.67 -9.03
N ALA A 203 6.79 -13.66 -8.52
CA ALA A 203 6.88 -14.09 -7.13
C ALA A 203 8.31 -14.51 -6.74
N GLU A 204 9.08 -15.08 -7.66
CA GLU A 204 10.46 -15.52 -7.44
C GLU A 204 11.39 -14.35 -7.09
N VAL A 205 11.16 -13.18 -7.69
CA VAL A 205 11.93 -11.95 -7.40
C VAL A 205 11.63 -11.48 -5.98
N PHE A 206 10.36 -11.47 -5.58
CA PHE A 206 9.97 -11.15 -4.20
C PHE A 206 10.56 -12.14 -3.20
N GLN A 207 10.46 -13.45 -3.46
CA GLN A 207 11.03 -14.48 -2.59
C GLN A 207 12.53 -14.32 -2.41
N GLU A 208 13.27 -14.03 -3.49
CA GLU A 208 14.71 -13.79 -3.43
C GLU A 208 15.02 -12.54 -2.60
N ALA A 209 14.31 -11.43 -2.82
CA ALA A 209 14.51 -10.19 -2.08
C ALA A 209 14.21 -10.37 -0.57
N ILE A 210 13.12 -11.07 -0.24
CA ILE A 210 12.75 -11.42 1.14
C ILE A 210 13.81 -12.31 1.79
N ARG A 211 14.28 -13.36 1.10
CA ARG A 211 15.34 -14.24 1.62
C ARG A 211 16.64 -13.50 1.88
N ARG A 212 17.04 -12.59 0.99
CA ARG A 212 18.24 -11.75 1.19
C ARG A 212 18.07 -10.79 2.37
N ALA A 213 16.93 -10.12 2.46
CA ALA A 213 16.65 -9.23 3.59
C ALA A 213 16.65 -10.00 4.92
N ALA A 214 16.08 -11.21 4.95
CA ALA A 214 16.10 -12.08 6.12
C ALA A 214 17.54 -12.47 6.52
N ALA A 215 18.37 -12.89 5.55
CA ALA A 215 19.75 -13.29 5.78
C ALA A 215 20.66 -12.13 6.26
N ASP A 216 20.38 -10.91 5.81
CA ASP A 216 21.14 -9.71 6.15
C ASP A 216 20.82 -9.11 7.51
N ARG A 217 19.82 -9.64 8.22
CA ARG A 217 19.51 -9.24 9.61
C ARG A 217 20.64 -9.68 10.52
N ALA A 218 21.65 -8.83 10.63
CA ALA A 218 22.75 -9.04 11.54
C ALA A 218 22.22 -9.16 12.98
N PRO A 219 22.74 -10.09 13.80
CA PRO A 219 22.43 -10.12 15.22
C PRO A 219 22.77 -8.77 15.86
N VAL A 220 21.94 -8.36 16.81
CA VAL A 220 22.15 -7.10 17.55
C VAL A 220 23.54 -7.11 18.16
N THR A 221 24.37 -6.15 17.79
CA THR A 221 25.68 -5.96 18.42
C THR A 221 25.47 -5.24 19.74
N LEU A 222 25.67 -5.95 20.86
CA LEU A 222 25.63 -5.35 22.18
C LEU A 222 26.84 -4.43 22.37
N ILE A 223 26.59 -3.18 22.74
CA ILE A 223 27.64 -2.26 23.20
C ILE A 223 27.70 -2.39 24.72
N GLY A 224 28.76 -3.02 25.23
CA GLY A 224 29.05 -3.13 26.65
C GLY A 224 30.21 -2.25 27.07
N SER A 225 30.26 -1.90 28.36
CA SER A 225 31.43 -1.27 28.99
C SER A 225 32.65 -2.19 28.87
N ALA A 226 33.84 -1.64 28.56
CA ALA A 226 35.07 -2.40 28.36
C ALA A 226 35.50 -3.26 29.56
N ASP A 227 34.95 -2.99 30.74
CA ASP A 227 35.33 -3.62 32.02
C ASP A 227 34.46 -4.82 32.42
N GLY A 228 33.52 -5.26 31.57
CA GLY A 228 32.71 -6.46 31.82
C GLY A 228 31.79 -6.36 33.05
N THR A 229 31.59 -5.16 33.59
CA THR A 229 30.53 -4.89 34.56
C THR A 229 29.23 -4.76 33.80
N ASP A 230 28.36 -5.75 33.95
CA ASP A 230 26.97 -5.65 33.48
C ASP A 230 26.39 -4.34 34.02
N ALA A 231 26.01 -3.44 33.09
CA ALA A 231 25.21 -2.28 33.47
C ALA A 231 23.97 -2.79 34.21
N ALA A 232 23.56 -2.10 35.27
CA ALA A 232 22.46 -2.54 36.13
C ALA A 232 21.20 -2.88 35.32
N ALA A 233 20.96 -4.16 35.09
CA ALA A 233 19.84 -4.69 34.34
C ALA A 233 19.18 -5.79 35.16
N CYS A 234 17.85 -5.77 35.23
CA CYS A 234 17.09 -6.83 35.87
C CYS A 234 17.03 -8.03 34.93
N GLY A 235 17.52 -9.16 35.42
CA GLY A 235 17.38 -10.45 34.74
C GLY A 235 16.23 -11.27 35.32
N PRO A 236 16.00 -12.48 34.78
CA PRO A 236 15.09 -13.47 35.36
C PRO A 236 15.37 -13.77 36.84
N ASP A 237 16.60 -13.55 37.29
CA ASP A 237 17.09 -13.82 38.64
C ASP A 237 17.03 -12.59 39.57
N GLY A 238 16.43 -11.49 39.13
CA GLY A 238 16.27 -10.26 39.91
C GLY A 238 17.12 -9.09 39.42
N CYS A 239 17.13 -8.02 40.22
CA CYS A 239 17.81 -6.76 39.89
C CYS A 239 19.08 -6.59 40.74
N PRO A 240 20.16 -6.02 40.18
CA PRO A 240 21.33 -5.62 40.95
C PRO A 240 20.98 -4.51 41.95
N ILE A 241 21.57 -4.59 43.14
CA ILE A 241 21.40 -3.67 44.29
C ILE A 241 22.50 -2.63 44.35
#